data_AF-A0A2J8HYK1-F1
#
_entry.id   AF-A0A2J8HYK1-F1
#
_cell.length_a   1.000
_cell.length_b   1.000
_cell.length_c   1.000
_cell.angle_alpha   90.00
_cell.angle_beta   90.00
_cell.angle_gamma   90.00
#
_symmetry.space_group_name_H-M   'P 1'
#
loop_
_entity.id
_entity.type
_entity.pdbx_description
1 polymer ?
#
loop_
_entity_poly.entity_id
_entity_poly.type
_entity_poly.pdbx_seq_one_letter_code
_entity_poly.pdbx_strand_id
1 'polypeptide(L)'
;MHQENTRQYDIRTVAAFKKTNEKWGGLSNMAGGFPVVVNGLPMQSVEALYQACRFPHLPEVQKKILAQSSPMTAKMVGKPHKRQSRPDWEQVQILIMKWCLRVKLAQNWETFSNLLLDTRGMQIVELSNKDGFWGAKPVEDNIYAGVNALGRLLMELREQIILYKKEHFLTVAPLNIPHFTLYGQDIKEVSYQDSLIIEIKQLNMFPE
;
A
#
# COMPACT_ATOMS: atom_id res chain seq x y z
N MET A 1 11.33 6.03 -20.84
CA MET A 1 10.04 6.74 -20.70
C MET A 1 9.74 7.28 -19.29
N HIS A 2 10.49 6.97 -18.21
CA HIS A 2 10.18 7.54 -16.88
C HIS A 2 10.77 8.93 -16.57
N GLN A 3 11.68 9.45 -17.40
CA GLN A 3 12.29 10.77 -17.16
C GLN A 3 11.28 11.92 -17.27
N GLU A 4 10.29 11.83 -18.16
CA GLU A 4 9.29 12.90 -18.37
C GLU A 4 8.37 13.16 -17.17
N ASN A 5 8.30 12.24 -16.20
CA ASN A 5 7.43 12.38 -15.02
C ASN A 5 8.19 12.67 -13.72
N THR A 6 9.50 12.84 -13.77
CA THR A 6 10.31 13.14 -12.58
C THR A 6 10.05 14.58 -12.12
N ARG A 7 9.87 14.78 -10.81
CA ARG A 7 9.75 16.11 -10.19
C ARG A 7 10.80 16.26 -9.09
N GLN A 8 11.15 17.49 -8.77
CA GLN A 8 11.96 17.84 -7.60
C GLN A 8 11.07 18.26 -6.44
N TYR A 9 11.51 17.97 -5.23
CA TYR A 9 10.81 18.21 -3.97
C TYR A 9 11.80 18.78 -2.95
N ASP A 10 11.47 19.92 -2.36
CA ASP A 10 12.17 20.44 -1.19
C ASP A 10 11.56 19.83 0.07
N ILE A 11 12.32 19.00 0.79
CA ILE A 11 11.78 18.24 1.93
C ILE A 11 11.32 19.13 3.09
N ARG A 12 11.70 20.41 3.10
CA ARG A 12 11.31 21.39 4.14
C ARG A 12 9.87 21.86 3.99
N THR A 13 9.27 21.69 2.80
CA THR A 13 7.93 22.23 2.47
C THR A 13 6.89 21.15 2.18
N VAL A 14 7.25 19.88 2.36
CA VAL A 14 6.43 18.72 2.00
C VAL A 14 6.22 17.78 3.19
N ALA A 15 5.18 16.96 3.13
CA ALA A 15 4.99 15.83 4.03
C ALA A 15 5.91 14.67 3.60
N ALA A 16 7.19 14.77 3.99
CA ALA A 16 8.19 13.76 3.70
C ALA A 16 8.21 12.64 4.74
N PHE A 17 8.37 11.39 4.30
CA PHE A 17 8.64 10.25 5.19
C PHE A 17 9.71 9.33 4.61
N LYS A 18 10.54 8.77 5.51
CA LYS A 18 11.53 7.72 5.16
C LYS A 18 11.30 6.45 5.97
N LYS A 19 10.89 6.60 7.23
CA LYS A 19 10.63 5.48 8.15
C LYS A 19 9.16 5.45 8.53
N THR A 20 8.70 4.26 8.88
CA THR A 20 7.28 4.01 9.20
C THR A 20 6.85 4.54 10.56
N ASN A 21 7.80 4.85 11.45
CA ASN A 21 7.54 5.35 12.81
C ASN A 21 7.72 6.88 12.96
N GLU A 22 7.94 7.60 11.86
CA GLU A 22 8.00 9.06 11.83
C GLU A 22 6.58 9.65 11.73
N LYS A 23 6.44 10.97 11.88
CA LYS A 23 5.14 11.69 11.83
C LYS A 23 4.28 11.27 10.63
N TRP A 24 4.88 11.20 9.45
CA TRP A 24 4.21 10.82 8.20
C TRP A 24 4.43 9.35 7.83
N GLY A 25 5.07 8.56 8.70
CA GLY A 25 5.47 7.19 8.43
C GLY A 25 4.31 6.25 8.16
N GLY A 26 3.13 6.54 8.74
CA GLY A 26 1.89 5.82 8.47
C GLY A 26 1.41 5.94 7.02
N LEU A 27 1.91 6.89 6.23
CA LEU A 27 1.60 7.03 4.80
C LEU A 27 2.28 5.94 3.94
N SER A 28 3.33 5.30 4.46
CA SER A 28 4.00 4.20 3.76
C SER A 28 3.06 3.00 3.58
N ASN A 29 3.16 2.34 2.43
CA ASN A 29 2.59 1.00 2.21
C ASN A 29 3.24 -0.07 3.11
N MET A 30 4.43 0.20 3.65
CA MET A 30 5.13 -0.65 4.63
C MET A 30 4.78 -0.31 6.08
N ALA A 31 3.92 0.67 6.34
CA ALA A 31 3.54 1.01 7.71
C ALA A 31 2.79 -0.16 8.37
N GLY A 32 3.27 -0.58 9.55
CA GLY A 32 2.49 -1.41 10.46
C GLY A 32 1.41 -0.59 11.16
N GLY A 33 0.52 -1.26 11.89
CA GLY A 33 -0.62 -0.59 12.56
C GLY A 33 -1.81 -0.27 11.65
N PHE A 34 -1.75 -0.74 10.40
CA PHE A 34 -2.86 -0.68 9.45
C PHE A 34 -3.13 -2.08 8.89
N PRO A 35 -3.54 -3.04 9.75
CA PRO A 35 -3.78 -4.38 9.29
C PRO A 35 -4.94 -4.38 8.29
N VAL A 36 -4.90 -5.30 7.35
CA VAL A 36 -5.96 -5.50 6.38
C VAL A 36 -6.32 -6.98 6.27
N VAL A 37 -7.54 -7.26 5.86
CA VAL A 37 -8.06 -8.60 5.60
C VAL A 37 -8.61 -8.62 4.18
N VAL A 38 -8.10 -9.54 3.36
CA VAL A 38 -8.56 -9.74 1.97
C VAL A 38 -8.83 -11.22 1.78
N ASN A 39 -10.01 -11.58 1.26
CA ASN A 39 -10.44 -12.98 1.14
C ASN A 39 -10.31 -13.75 2.47
N GLY A 40 -10.57 -13.11 3.61
CA GLY A 40 -10.41 -13.69 4.94
C GLY A 40 -8.95 -13.88 5.42
N LEU A 41 -7.97 -13.43 4.65
CA LEU A 41 -6.54 -13.54 4.98
C LEU A 41 -6.04 -12.24 5.65
N PRO A 42 -5.68 -12.27 6.94
CA PRO A 42 -5.17 -11.10 7.64
C PRO A 42 -3.71 -10.81 7.26
N MET A 43 -3.39 -9.53 7.12
CA MET A 43 -2.08 -9.02 6.69
C MET A 43 -1.71 -7.81 7.54
N GLN A 44 -0.46 -7.72 7.98
CA GLN A 44 0.01 -6.63 8.84
C GLN A 44 0.27 -5.32 8.09
N SER A 45 0.44 -5.39 6.77
CA SER A 45 0.68 -4.24 5.91
C SER A 45 0.23 -4.52 4.50
N VAL A 46 -0.10 -3.47 3.76
CA VAL A 46 -0.47 -3.57 2.35
C VAL A 46 0.73 -3.81 1.42
N GLU A 47 1.97 -3.66 1.89
CA GLU A 47 3.16 -4.11 1.14
C GLU A 47 3.14 -5.63 0.92
N ALA A 48 2.77 -6.42 1.93
CA ALA A 48 2.68 -7.87 1.77
C ALA A 48 1.63 -8.26 0.72
N LEU A 49 0.46 -7.59 0.75
CA LEU A 49 -0.60 -7.74 -0.25
C LEU A 49 -0.12 -7.37 -1.65
N TYR A 50 0.53 -6.20 -1.80
CA TYR A 50 1.09 -5.74 -3.07
C TYR A 50 2.10 -6.73 -3.66
N GLN A 51 3.01 -7.26 -2.83
CA GLN A 51 3.98 -8.27 -3.25
C GLN A 51 3.32 -9.62 -3.60
N ALA A 52 2.24 -10.01 -2.91
CA ALA A 52 1.50 -11.23 -3.26
C ALA A 52 0.76 -11.10 -4.60
N CYS A 53 0.13 -9.96 -4.88
CA CYS A 53 -0.56 -9.67 -6.14
C CYS A 53 0.38 -9.67 -7.37
N ARG A 54 1.69 -9.57 -7.16
CA ARG A 54 2.72 -9.69 -8.20
C ARG A 54 2.83 -11.10 -8.79
N PHE A 55 2.41 -12.12 -8.04
CA PHE A 55 2.60 -13.53 -8.37
C PHE A 55 1.29 -14.33 -8.37
N PRO A 56 0.28 -13.95 -9.18
CA PRO A 56 -1.04 -14.59 -9.17
C PRO A 56 -1.03 -16.07 -9.58
N HIS A 57 -0.01 -16.49 -10.34
CA HIS A 57 0.18 -17.87 -10.79
C HIS A 57 1.04 -18.72 -9.83
N LEU A 58 1.53 -18.14 -8.72
CA LEU A 58 2.38 -18.83 -7.74
C LEU A 58 1.77 -18.74 -6.33
N PRO A 59 0.67 -19.48 -6.06
CA PRO A 59 0.01 -19.43 -4.75
C PRO A 59 0.94 -19.77 -3.58
N GLU A 60 1.91 -20.67 -3.79
CA GLU A 60 2.91 -20.99 -2.76
C GLU A 60 3.86 -19.83 -2.44
N VAL A 61 4.19 -19.00 -3.43
CA VAL A 61 4.98 -17.78 -3.21
C VAL A 61 4.13 -16.74 -2.47
N GLN A 62 2.87 -16.57 -2.86
CA GLN A 62 1.93 -15.69 -2.15
C GLN A 62 1.82 -16.09 -0.67
N LYS A 63 1.65 -17.39 -0.37
CA LYS A 63 1.59 -17.91 1.00
C LYS A 63 2.83 -17.54 1.81
N LYS A 64 4.02 -17.76 1.23
CA LYS A 64 5.29 -17.41 1.89
C LYS A 64 5.42 -15.92 2.16
N ILE A 65 4.98 -15.07 1.23
CA ILE A 65 5.00 -13.60 1.37
C ILE A 65 4.05 -13.17 2.48
N LEU A 66 2.80 -13.63 2.46
CA LEU A 66 1.77 -13.23 3.41
C LEU A 66 1.95 -13.81 4.82
N ALA A 67 2.69 -14.91 4.96
CA ALA A 67 3.07 -15.46 6.26
C ALA A 67 4.06 -14.57 7.03
N GLN A 68 4.67 -13.57 6.38
CA GLN A 68 5.64 -12.69 7.04
C GLN A 68 4.95 -11.59 7.83
N SER A 69 5.35 -11.41 9.08
CA SER A 69 4.88 -10.32 9.95
C SER A 69 5.48 -8.97 9.55
N SER A 70 6.68 -8.96 8.98
CA SER A 70 7.37 -7.74 8.57
C SER A 70 7.17 -7.44 7.09
N PRO A 71 6.75 -6.21 6.72
CA PRO A 71 6.61 -5.79 5.31
C PRO A 71 7.93 -5.92 4.54
N MET A 72 9.05 -5.59 5.19
CA MET A 72 10.36 -5.71 4.59
C MET A 72 10.70 -7.18 4.29
N THR A 73 10.37 -8.08 5.21
CA THR A 73 10.59 -9.52 5.02
C THR A 73 9.67 -10.06 3.92
N ALA A 74 8.40 -9.65 3.85
CA ALA A 74 7.48 -10.01 2.77
C ALA A 74 8.04 -9.63 1.39
N LYS A 75 8.55 -8.40 1.25
CA LYS A 75 9.25 -7.94 0.03
C LYS A 75 10.49 -8.77 -0.28
N MET A 76 11.27 -9.11 0.73
CA MET A 76 12.49 -9.92 0.55
C MET A 76 12.17 -11.36 0.12
N VAL A 77 11.10 -11.97 0.63
CA VAL A 77 10.63 -13.29 0.21
C VAL A 77 10.18 -13.29 -1.25
N GLY A 78 9.55 -12.22 -1.73
CA GLY A 78 9.18 -12.09 -3.15
C GLY A 78 10.38 -11.84 -4.09
N LYS A 79 11.49 -11.29 -3.58
CA LYS A 79 12.63 -10.83 -4.40
C LYS A 79 13.28 -11.93 -5.27
N PRO A 80 13.54 -13.17 -4.78
CA PRO A 80 14.04 -14.26 -5.61
C PRO A 80 13.12 -14.61 -6.80
N HIS A 81 11.81 -14.38 -6.64
CA HIS A 81 10.81 -14.68 -7.66
C HIS A 81 10.58 -13.53 -8.64
N LYS A 82 11.31 -12.42 -8.55
CA LYS A 82 11.07 -11.21 -9.37
C LYS A 82 11.02 -11.49 -10.88
N ARG A 83 11.80 -12.45 -11.39
CA ARG A 83 11.78 -12.86 -12.81
C ARG A 83 10.51 -13.61 -13.23
N GLN A 84 9.74 -14.10 -12.26
CA GLN A 84 8.45 -14.78 -12.42
C GLN A 84 7.29 -13.83 -12.06
N SER A 85 7.49 -12.52 -12.17
CA SER A 85 6.36 -11.58 -12.02
C SER A 85 5.31 -11.87 -13.08
N ARG A 86 4.03 -11.57 -12.81
CA ARG A 86 3.01 -11.52 -13.85
C ARG A 86 3.51 -10.71 -15.07
N PRO A 87 3.23 -11.15 -16.31
CA PRO A 87 3.83 -10.56 -17.52
C PRO A 87 3.43 -9.10 -17.74
N ASP A 88 2.28 -8.70 -17.21
CA ASP A 88 1.72 -7.35 -17.26
C ASP A 88 2.10 -6.47 -16.04
N TRP A 89 3.09 -6.89 -15.24
CA TRP A 89 3.40 -6.24 -13.95
C TRP A 89 3.69 -4.75 -14.09
N GLU A 90 4.47 -4.34 -15.09
CA GLU A 90 4.82 -2.93 -15.27
C GLU A 90 3.60 -2.07 -15.61
N GLN A 91 2.59 -2.66 -16.26
CA GLN A 91 1.33 -2.00 -16.62
C GLN A 91 0.36 -1.93 -15.43
N VAL A 92 0.31 -2.96 -14.58
CA VAL A 92 -0.69 -3.05 -13.49
C VAL A 92 -0.17 -2.63 -12.12
N GLN A 93 1.14 -2.48 -11.91
CA GLN A 93 1.71 -2.20 -10.59
C GLN A 93 1.15 -0.94 -9.93
N ILE A 94 0.82 0.11 -10.70
CA ILE A 94 0.18 1.33 -10.18
C ILE A 94 -1.27 1.05 -9.76
N LEU A 95 -2.02 0.32 -10.58
CA LEU A 95 -3.41 -0.05 -10.28
C LEU A 95 -3.51 -0.91 -9.02
N ILE A 96 -2.62 -1.91 -8.90
CA ILE A 96 -2.55 -2.78 -7.72
C ILE A 96 -2.19 -1.97 -6.47
N MET A 97 -1.21 -1.06 -6.54
CA MET A 97 -0.88 -0.20 -5.38
C MET A 97 -2.04 0.73 -5.01
N LYS A 98 -2.71 1.34 -6.00
CA LYS A 98 -3.90 2.17 -5.76
C LYS A 98 -5.00 1.38 -5.06
N TRP A 99 -5.25 0.15 -5.51
CA TRP A 99 -6.21 -0.75 -4.86
C TRP A 99 -5.78 -1.11 -3.44
N CYS A 100 -4.50 -1.43 -3.21
CA CYS A 100 -3.95 -1.71 -1.88
C CYS A 100 -4.14 -0.52 -0.91
N LEU A 101 -3.91 0.71 -1.37
CA LEU A 101 -4.13 1.92 -0.57
C LEU A 101 -5.61 2.15 -0.26
N ARG A 102 -6.50 1.83 -1.21
CA ARG A 102 -7.95 1.88 -0.96
C ARG A 102 -8.37 0.85 0.08
N VAL A 103 -7.85 -0.38 0.02
CA VAL A 103 -8.10 -1.41 1.04
C VAL A 103 -7.60 -0.95 2.41
N LYS A 104 -6.40 -0.37 2.47
CA LYS A 104 -5.85 0.24 3.70
C LYS A 104 -6.80 1.28 4.28
N LEU A 105 -7.30 2.20 3.44
CA LEU A 105 -8.23 3.25 3.85
C LEU A 105 -9.57 2.69 4.32
N ALA A 106 -10.17 1.76 3.57
CA ALA A 106 -11.48 1.19 3.88
C ALA A 106 -11.51 0.57 5.28
N GLN A 107 -10.48 -0.22 5.60
CA GLN A 107 -10.41 -0.97 6.86
C GLN A 107 -9.76 -0.20 8.01
N ASN A 108 -9.14 0.95 7.74
CA ASN A 108 -8.50 1.79 8.74
C ASN A 108 -8.94 3.26 8.60
N TRP A 109 -10.25 3.47 8.40
CA TRP A 109 -10.78 4.77 8.03
C TRP A 109 -10.36 5.86 9.00
N GLU A 110 -10.65 5.71 10.31
CA GLU A 110 -10.41 6.75 11.30
C GLU A 110 -8.93 7.15 11.40
N THR A 111 -8.00 6.19 11.35
CA THR A 111 -6.57 6.49 11.50
C THR A 111 -5.95 6.96 10.20
N PHE A 112 -6.21 6.28 9.09
CA PHE A 112 -5.52 6.55 7.83
C PHE A 112 -6.09 7.76 7.09
N SER A 113 -7.40 7.99 7.14
CA SER A 113 -8.00 9.20 6.54
C SER A 113 -7.54 10.47 7.24
N ASN A 114 -7.51 10.49 8.57
CA ASN A 114 -7.01 11.61 9.35
C ASN A 114 -5.54 11.90 9.04
N LEU A 115 -4.71 10.85 8.94
CA LEU A 115 -3.31 11.02 8.56
C LEU A 115 -3.14 11.63 7.15
N LEU A 116 -3.98 11.24 6.19
CA LEU A 116 -3.99 11.83 4.85
C LEU A 116 -4.42 13.30 4.88
N LEU A 117 -5.52 13.62 5.58
CA LEU A 117 -6.05 14.98 5.69
C LEU A 117 -5.11 15.92 6.44
N ASP A 118 -4.36 15.42 7.42
CA ASP A 118 -3.36 16.19 8.17
C ASP A 118 -2.21 16.69 7.29
N THR A 119 -1.98 16.07 6.12
CA THR A 119 -1.01 16.58 5.14
C THR A 119 -1.49 17.85 4.44
N ARG A 120 -2.79 18.19 4.53
CA ARG A 120 -3.41 19.40 3.97
C ARG A 120 -3.07 19.56 2.49
N GLY A 121 -2.59 20.73 2.06
CA GLY A 121 -2.15 20.98 0.69
C GLY A 121 -0.70 20.58 0.39
N MET A 122 0.04 20.00 1.36
CA MET A 122 1.44 19.63 1.14
C MET A 122 1.56 18.49 0.13
N GLN A 123 2.65 18.49 -0.63
CA GLN A 123 3.02 17.29 -1.38
C GLN A 123 3.38 16.17 -0.39
N ILE A 124 3.00 14.95 -0.70
CA ILE A 124 3.39 13.76 0.06
C ILE A 124 4.57 13.12 -0.66
N VAL A 125 5.70 12.89 0.03
CA VAL A 125 6.93 12.40 -0.61
C VAL A 125 7.57 11.27 0.18
N GLU A 126 7.70 10.09 -0.45
CA GLU A 126 8.52 9.00 0.10
C GLU A 126 9.99 9.25 -0.24
N LEU A 127 10.83 9.35 0.80
CA LEU A 127 12.28 9.52 0.64
C LEU A 127 12.94 8.14 0.48
N SER A 128 13.56 7.91 -0.67
CA SER A 128 14.23 6.67 -1.00
C SER A 128 15.71 6.87 -1.25
N ASN A 129 16.51 5.87 -0.86
CA ASN A 129 17.94 5.87 -1.20
C ASN A 129 18.20 5.36 -2.64
N LYS A 130 17.25 4.62 -3.24
CA LYS A 130 17.48 3.85 -4.48
C LYS A 130 16.33 3.92 -5.48
N ASP A 131 15.10 4.02 -5.01
CA ASP A 131 13.89 3.95 -5.83
C ASP A 131 13.38 5.36 -6.16
N GLY A 132 13.62 5.79 -7.40
CA GLY A 132 13.11 7.07 -7.91
C GLY A 132 11.74 6.96 -8.58
N PHE A 133 11.12 5.77 -8.63
CA PHE A 133 9.80 5.57 -9.22
C PHE A 133 8.72 5.70 -8.14
N TRP A 134 8.77 4.86 -7.10
CA TRP A 134 7.79 4.91 -6.01
C TRP A 134 8.00 6.11 -5.08
N GLY A 135 9.26 6.45 -4.82
CA GLY A 135 9.66 7.61 -4.04
C GLY A 135 10.53 8.60 -4.81
N ALA A 136 11.30 9.41 -4.07
CA ALA A 136 12.27 10.36 -4.57
C ALA A 136 13.64 10.15 -3.92
N LYS A 137 14.72 10.41 -4.67
CA LYS A 137 16.11 10.24 -4.23
C LYS A 137 16.78 11.59 -3.99
N PRO A 138 17.74 11.71 -3.05
CA PRO A 138 18.46 12.96 -2.86
C PRO A 138 19.25 13.30 -4.14
N VAL A 139 19.19 14.56 -4.56
CA VAL A 139 19.99 15.11 -5.66
C VAL A 139 20.89 16.24 -5.19
N GLU A 140 20.43 17.02 -4.21
CA GLU A 140 21.18 18.08 -3.52
C GLU A 140 20.71 18.15 -2.05
N ASP A 141 21.31 19.03 -1.25
CA ASP A 141 20.91 19.22 0.15
C ASP A 141 19.44 19.62 0.25
N ASN A 142 18.66 18.79 0.95
CA ASN A 142 17.20 18.93 1.11
C ASN A 142 16.36 18.81 -0.19
N ILE A 143 17.00 18.61 -1.35
CA ILE A 143 16.30 18.45 -2.63
C ILE A 143 16.31 16.99 -3.05
N TYR A 144 15.11 16.46 -3.29
CA TYR A 144 14.90 15.09 -3.73
C TYR A 144 14.21 15.08 -5.09
N ALA A 145 14.61 14.16 -5.98
CA ALA A 145 14.01 13.98 -7.29
C ALA A 145 13.50 12.56 -7.52
N GLY A 146 12.31 12.44 -8.08
CA GLY A 146 11.71 11.17 -8.47
C GLY A 146 10.31 11.34 -9.06
N VAL A 147 9.78 10.25 -9.61
CA VAL A 147 8.37 10.19 -9.99
C VAL A 147 7.51 10.31 -8.73
N ASN A 148 7.92 9.69 -7.62
CA ASN A 148 7.17 9.68 -6.35
C ASN A 148 5.71 9.20 -6.57
N ALA A 149 5.56 8.09 -7.28
CA ALA A 149 4.25 7.54 -7.63
C ALA A 149 3.40 7.25 -6.39
N LEU A 150 4.00 6.74 -5.30
CA LEU A 150 3.28 6.46 -4.06
C LEU A 150 2.68 7.75 -3.48
N GLY A 151 3.52 8.78 -3.33
CA GLY A 151 3.08 10.09 -2.83
C GLY A 151 1.95 10.68 -3.66
N ARG A 152 2.00 10.54 -4.99
CA ARG A 152 0.93 11.00 -5.89
C ARG A 152 -0.38 10.25 -5.71
N LEU A 153 -0.33 8.92 -5.56
CA LEU A 153 -1.53 8.13 -5.27
C LEU A 153 -2.16 8.51 -3.93
N LEU A 154 -1.33 8.79 -2.92
CA LEU A 154 -1.80 9.25 -1.60
C LEU A 154 -2.45 10.64 -1.69
N MET A 155 -1.86 11.56 -2.44
CA MET A 155 -2.47 12.88 -2.69
C MET A 155 -3.79 12.74 -3.44
N GLU A 156 -3.85 11.90 -4.49
CA GLU A 156 -5.11 11.62 -5.20
C GLU A 156 -6.16 11.08 -4.21
N LEU A 157 -5.79 10.11 -3.37
CA LEU A 157 -6.70 9.53 -2.38
C LEU A 157 -7.18 10.57 -1.35
N ARG A 158 -6.31 11.47 -0.91
CA ARG A 158 -6.66 12.60 -0.03
C ARG A 158 -7.71 13.50 -0.68
N GLU A 159 -7.51 13.90 -1.93
CA GLU A 159 -8.49 14.74 -2.64
C GLU A 159 -9.84 14.03 -2.79
N GLN A 160 -9.84 12.70 -3.02
CA GLN A 160 -11.08 11.92 -3.04
C GLN A 160 -11.80 11.95 -1.67
N ILE A 161 -11.07 11.80 -0.55
CA ILE A 161 -11.65 11.88 0.80
C ILE A 161 -12.32 13.23 1.06
N ILE A 162 -11.76 14.33 0.52
CA ILE A 162 -12.34 15.67 0.64
C ILE A 162 -13.65 15.79 -0.15
N LEU A 163 -13.72 15.17 -1.33
CA LEU A 163 -14.84 15.31 -2.26
C LEU A 163 -16.02 14.39 -1.95
N TYR A 164 -15.75 13.20 -1.41
CA TYR A 164 -16.76 12.15 -1.23
C TYR A 164 -16.98 11.79 0.23
N LYS A 165 -18.19 11.34 0.54
CA LYS A 165 -18.54 10.86 1.89
C LYS A 165 -17.89 9.51 2.19
N LYS A 166 -17.64 9.24 3.48
CA LYS A 166 -17.02 8.02 4.04
C LYS A 166 -17.54 6.73 3.41
N GLU A 167 -18.85 6.65 3.19
CA GLU A 167 -19.52 5.43 2.71
C GLU A 167 -18.98 4.94 1.37
N HIS A 168 -18.48 5.84 0.50
CA HIS A 168 -17.87 5.49 -0.79
C HIS A 168 -16.53 4.75 -0.67
N PHE A 169 -15.92 4.77 0.51
CA PHE A 169 -14.61 4.17 0.76
C PHE A 169 -14.70 2.91 1.63
N LEU A 170 -15.88 2.58 2.14
CA LEU A 170 -16.05 1.42 3.03
C LEU A 170 -16.04 0.09 2.29
N THR A 171 -16.12 0.12 0.95
CA THR A 171 -15.95 -1.06 0.10
C THR A 171 -14.95 -0.78 -1.04
N VAL A 172 -14.26 -1.83 -1.45
CA VAL A 172 -13.27 -1.79 -2.53
C VAL A 172 -13.50 -2.97 -3.45
N ALA A 173 -14.06 -2.69 -4.63
CA ALA A 173 -14.23 -3.68 -5.68
C ALA A 173 -12.88 -4.25 -6.15
N PRO A 174 -12.84 -5.51 -6.60
CA PRO A 174 -11.63 -6.10 -7.18
C PRO A 174 -11.24 -5.38 -8.46
N LEU A 175 -9.96 -5.43 -8.80
CA LEU A 175 -9.47 -4.88 -10.07
C LEU A 175 -9.92 -5.73 -11.24
N ASN A 176 -10.38 -5.08 -12.31
CA ASN A 176 -10.63 -5.72 -13.60
C ASN A 176 -9.31 -5.90 -14.37
N ILE A 177 -8.45 -6.79 -13.88
CA ILE A 177 -7.20 -7.19 -14.53
C ILE A 177 -7.11 -8.71 -14.61
N PRO A 178 -6.40 -9.29 -15.60
CA PRO A 178 -6.27 -10.74 -15.73
C PRO A 178 -5.70 -11.36 -14.45
N HIS A 179 -6.26 -12.49 -14.02
CA HIS A 179 -5.75 -13.27 -12.88
C HIS A 179 -5.51 -12.42 -11.62
N PHE A 180 -6.48 -11.58 -11.23
CA PHE A 180 -6.42 -10.85 -9.97
C PHE A 180 -6.80 -11.76 -8.80
N THR A 181 -5.88 -12.67 -8.46
CA THR A 181 -6.11 -13.79 -7.54
C THR A 181 -5.20 -13.75 -6.32
N LEU A 182 -5.69 -14.36 -5.24
CA LEU A 182 -4.95 -14.63 -4.01
C LEU A 182 -5.14 -16.09 -3.62
N TYR A 183 -4.04 -16.82 -3.45
CA TYR A 183 -4.01 -18.27 -3.20
C TYR A 183 -4.78 -19.09 -4.24
N GLY A 184 -4.75 -18.64 -5.50
CA GLY A 184 -5.44 -19.29 -6.62
C GLY A 184 -6.95 -19.04 -6.66
N GLN A 185 -7.49 -18.18 -5.81
CA GLN A 185 -8.90 -17.77 -5.81
C GLN A 185 -9.02 -16.31 -6.24
N ASP A 186 -10.09 -15.96 -6.93
CA ASP A 186 -10.35 -14.56 -7.30
C ASP A 186 -10.46 -13.68 -6.05
N ILE A 187 -9.83 -12.51 -6.09
CA ILE A 187 -10.01 -11.50 -5.05
C ILE A 187 -11.45 -10.99 -5.14
N LYS A 188 -12.16 -11.05 -4.01
CA LYS A 188 -13.54 -10.58 -3.90
C LYS A 188 -13.58 -9.10 -3.53
N GLU A 189 -14.77 -8.52 -3.52
CA GLU A 189 -14.97 -7.21 -2.92
C GLU A 189 -14.49 -7.23 -1.46
N VAL A 190 -13.75 -6.20 -1.08
CA VAL A 190 -13.23 -6.02 0.28
C VAL A 190 -14.06 -4.97 0.99
N SER A 191 -14.54 -5.29 2.18
CA SER A 191 -15.33 -4.40 3.03
C SER A 191 -14.52 -3.98 4.26
N TYR A 192 -14.86 -2.83 4.83
CA TYR A 192 -14.35 -2.43 6.14
C TYR A 192 -14.65 -3.49 7.22
N GLN A 193 -15.77 -4.21 7.10
CA GLN A 193 -16.19 -5.25 8.05
C GLN A 193 -15.28 -6.47 8.05
N ASP A 194 -14.54 -6.74 6.98
CA ASP A 194 -13.61 -7.88 6.93
C ASP A 194 -12.50 -7.74 8.00
N SER A 195 -12.17 -6.50 8.39
CA SER A 195 -11.19 -6.23 9.44
C SER A 195 -11.63 -6.74 10.82
N LEU A 196 -12.93 -6.92 11.07
CA LEU A 196 -13.48 -7.44 12.32
C LEU A 196 -13.00 -8.88 12.62
N ILE A 197 -12.56 -9.62 11.60
CA ILE A 197 -11.94 -10.94 11.77
C ILE A 197 -10.70 -10.86 12.70
N ILE A 198 -9.98 -9.75 12.68
CA ILE A 198 -8.81 -9.53 13.54
C ILE A 198 -9.26 -9.36 15.00
N GLU A 199 -10.32 -8.58 15.24
CA GLU A 199 -10.87 -8.35 16.59
C GLU A 199 -11.44 -9.63 17.21
N ILE A 200 -12.18 -10.43 16.43
CA ILE A 200 -12.74 -11.72 16.89
C ILE A 200 -11.63 -12.68 17.34
N LYS A 201 -10.49 -12.73 16.62
CA LYS A 201 -9.36 -13.55 17.03
C LYS A 201 -8.73 -13.12 18.35
N GLN A 202 -8.76 -11.83 18.68
CA GLN A 202 -8.26 -11.33 19.97
C GLN A 202 -9.22 -11.65 21.12
N LEU A 203 -10.54 -11.54 20.89
CA LEU A 203 -11.56 -11.89 21.88
C LEU A 203 -11.51 -13.37 22.29
N ASN A 204 -11.20 -14.27 21.35
CA ASN A 204 -11.11 -15.71 21.60
C ASN A 204 -9.79 -16.18 22.24
N MET A 205 -8.90 -15.27 22.69
CA MET A 205 -7.61 -15.64 23.28
C MET A 205 -7.70 -16.17 24.72
N PHE A 206 -8.86 -16.06 25.36
CA PHE A 206 -9.19 -16.72 26.63
C PHE A 206 -10.54 -17.44 26.47
N PRO A 207 -10.58 -18.67 25.95
CA PRO A 207 -11.77 -19.50 26.09
C PRO A 207 -11.96 -19.85 27.57
N GLU A 208 -13.22 -19.81 28.03
CA GLU A 208 -13.63 -20.39 29.34
C GLU A 208 -13.20 -21.86 29.47
#